data_AF-A0A8H5GXT3-F1
#
_entry.id   AF-A0A8H5GXT3-F1
#
_cell.length_a   1.000
_cell.length_b   1.000
_cell.length_c   1.000
_cell.angle_alpha   90.00
_cell.angle_beta   90.00
_cell.angle_gamma   90.00
#
_symmetry.space_group_name_H-M   'P 1'
#
loop_
_entity.id
_entity.type
_entity.pdbx_description
1 polymer ?
#
loop_
_entity_poly.entity_id
_entity_poly.type
_entity_poly.pdbx_seq_one_letter_code
_entity_poly.pdbx_strand_id
1 'polypeptide(L)'
;MADTLQSQGVHERDDETQPLLGRHEDPTTDSTGQHTPLPYLQFLILCYLRILDPLNFTQILPYVNELVLYLGVTDDPKQVATYSGMVEGVFLCCQLVAFYPWGWLSDNVGRRPVILAGTLGLSVATVFFGFSKSFVSVLAARAVSGLFSGNIAVLPTAVIKVTNDSNQETIMSVFGIWWPLGAIIGPLIGGTFANPTKRFPGLFGNNTLFRNYPYLLPCLFAAGMNCIGLIPAVQT
;
A
#
# COMPACT_ATOMS: atom_id res chain seq x y z
N MET A 1 -74.58 -38.17 -24.47
CA MET A 1 -73.17 -38.61 -24.32
C MET A 1 -72.37 -37.40 -23.85
N ALA A 2 -72.73 -36.91 -22.66
CA ALA A 2 -72.36 -35.60 -22.14
C ALA A 2 -71.84 -35.81 -20.71
N ASP A 3 -70.68 -36.45 -20.58
CA ASP A 3 -70.14 -36.88 -19.30
C ASP A 3 -68.60 -36.85 -19.30
N THR A 4 -68.02 -35.74 -19.75
CA THR A 4 -66.54 -35.62 -19.83
C THR A 4 -66.03 -34.19 -19.68
N LEU A 5 -66.70 -33.32 -18.90
CA LEU A 5 -66.25 -31.93 -18.70
C LEU A 5 -66.46 -31.42 -17.26
N GLN A 6 -66.05 -32.16 -16.23
CA GLN A 6 -66.01 -31.57 -14.88
C GLN A 6 -65.03 -32.19 -13.85
N SER A 7 -63.92 -32.78 -14.29
CA SER A 7 -62.78 -33.02 -13.40
C SER A 7 -61.61 -32.12 -13.79
N GLN A 8 -61.82 -30.81 -13.65
CA GLN A 8 -60.75 -29.84 -13.52
C GLN A 8 -60.52 -29.59 -12.04
N GLY A 9 -59.28 -29.76 -11.60
CA GLY A 9 -58.75 -29.19 -10.38
C GLY A 9 -57.99 -30.19 -9.55
N VAL A 10 -56.65 -30.20 -9.70
CA VAL A 10 -55.64 -30.10 -8.62
C VAL A 10 -54.27 -30.62 -9.12
N HIS A 11 -53.22 -29.82 -8.84
CA HIS A 11 -51.77 -30.07 -8.94
C HIS A 11 -51.10 -29.92 -10.32
N GLU A 12 -50.46 -28.76 -10.57
CA GLU A 12 -49.01 -28.43 -10.39
C GLU A 12 -48.27 -28.67 -11.72
N ARG A 13 -47.90 -27.64 -12.49
CA ARG A 13 -46.64 -26.87 -12.36
C ARG A 13 -45.50 -27.76 -11.87
N ASP A 14 -44.72 -28.29 -12.82
CA ASP A 14 -43.26 -28.48 -12.75
C ASP A 14 -42.82 -29.38 -13.91
N ASP A 15 -42.38 -28.78 -15.02
CA ASP A 15 -41.56 -29.49 -16.02
C ASP A 15 -40.52 -28.54 -16.66
N GLU A 16 -39.95 -27.64 -15.84
CA GLU A 16 -38.79 -26.80 -16.20
C GLU A 16 -37.49 -27.24 -15.47
N THR A 17 -37.51 -28.40 -14.80
CA THR A 17 -36.38 -28.90 -13.99
C THR A 17 -35.62 -30.07 -14.62
N GLN A 18 -35.82 -30.36 -15.91
CA GLN A 18 -34.91 -31.27 -16.62
C GLN A 18 -33.63 -30.51 -17.01
N PRO A 19 -32.44 -30.89 -16.50
CA PRO A 19 -31.20 -30.30 -16.96
C PRO A 19 -30.98 -30.69 -18.42
N LEU A 20 -30.79 -29.71 -19.30
CA LEU A 20 -30.40 -29.87 -20.71
C LEU A 20 -28.95 -30.36 -20.87
N LEU A 21 -28.53 -31.34 -20.06
CA LEU A 21 -27.25 -32.02 -20.21
C LEU A 21 -27.39 -33.13 -21.26
N GLY A 22 -27.50 -32.68 -22.51
CA GLY A 22 -27.14 -33.49 -23.66
C GLY A 22 -25.65 -33.82 -23.59
N ARG A 23 -25.37 -35.02 -23.07
CA ARG A 23 -24.27 -35.93 -23.43
C ARG A 23 -23.42 -35.44 -24.62
N HIS A 24 -22.29 -34.82 -24.33
CA HIS A 24 -21.13 -34.87 -25.21
C HIS A 24 -20.04 -35.68 -24.50
N GLU A 25 -19.56 -36.68 -25.23
CA GLU A 25 -18.53 -37.65 -24.86
C GLU A 25 -17.30 -37.02 -24.21
N ASP A 26 -16.75 -37.70 -23.20
CA ASP A 26 -15.42 -37.44 -22.67
C ASP A 26 -14.38 -37.45 -23.80
N PRO A 27 -13.55 -36.42 -23.94
CA PRO A 27 -12.13 -36.63 -23.99
C PRO A 27 -11.61 -36.53 -22.56
N THR A 28 -10.77 -37.48 -22.17
CA THR A 28 -9.70 -37.28 -21.20
C THR A 28 -8.90 -36.03 -21.60
N THR A 29 -9.41 -34.86 -21.28
CA THR A 29 -8.68 -33.62 -21.32
C THR A 29 -8.10 -33.54 -19.93
N ASP A 30 -6.84 -33.92 -19.82
CA ASP A 30 -5.98 -33.56 -18.71
C ASP A 30 -6.33 -32.13 -18.28
N SER A 31 -7.12 -31.98 -17.21
CA SER A 31 -7.11 -30.78 -16.40
C SER A 31 -5.81 -30.79 -15.58
N THR A 32 -4.69 -31.04 -16.25
CA THR A 32 -3.43 -30.45 -15.84
C THR A 32 -3.64 -28.97 -16.08
N GLY A 33 -4.22 -28.30 -15.09
CA GLY A 33 -4.34 -26.85 -15.06
C GLY A 33 -2.97 -26.35 -15.46
N GLN A 34 -2.90 -25.72 -16.63
CA GLN A 34 -1.67 -25.15 -17.14
C GLN A 34 -1.30 -24.04 -16.16
N HIS A 35 -0.58 -24.43 -15.10
CA HIS A 35 0.13 -23.53 -14.21
C HIS A 35 1.25 -22.95 -15.07
N THR A 36 0.93 -21.93 -15.86
CA THR A 36 1.98 -21.12 -16.45
C THR A 36 2.76 -20.55 -15.27
N PRO A 37 4.07 -20.82 -15.18
CA PRO A 37 4.86 -20.37 -14.06
C PRO A 37 4.81 -18.84 -14.03
N LEU A 38 4.32 -18.30 -12.91
CA LEU A 38 4.31 -16.87 -12.68
C LEU A 38 5.75 -16.37 -12.70
N PRO A 39 6.01 -15.14 -13.16
CA PRO A 39 7.31 -14.51 -12.96
C PRO A 39 7.47 -14.18 -11.47
N TYR A 40 7.88 -15.18 -10.68
CA TYR A 40 8.00 -15.10 -9.22
C TYR A 40 8.84 -13.91 -8.77
N LEU A 41 9.87 -13.56 -9.55
CA LEU A 41 10.71 -12.40 -9.28
C LEU A 41 9.94 -11.07 -9.40
N GLN A 42 9.13 -10.90 -10.45
CA GLN A 42 8.31 -9.70 -10.64
C GLN A 42 7.25 -9.57 -9.54
N PHE A 43 6.61 -10.69 -9.18
CA PHE A 43 5.64 -10.72 -8.09
C PHE A 43 6.29 -10.37 -6.74
N LEU A 44 7.47 -10.91 -6.44
CA LEU A 44 8.21 -10.62 -5.20
C LEU A 44 8.59 -9.14 -5.11
N ILE A 45 9.00 -8.53 -6.22
CA ILE A 45 9.29 -7.08 -6.29
C ILE A 45 8.03 -6.26 -5.98
N LEU A 46 6.88 -6.61 -6.57
CA LEU A 46 5.61 -5.93 -6.30
C LEU A 46 5.17 -6.09 -4.84
N CYS A 47 5.36 -7.26 -4.25
CA CYS A 47 5.12 -7.51 -2.82
C CYS A 47 6.05 -6.68 -1.94
N TYR A 48 7.32 -6.55 -2.29
CA TYR A 48 8.25 -5.68 -1.56
C TYR A 48 7.81 -4.21 -1.62
N LEU A 49 7.48 -3.70 -2.82
CA LEU A 49 6.96 -2.34 -3.00
C LEU A 49 5.67 -2.11 -2.20
N ARG A 50 4.83 -3.13 -2.10
CA ARG A 50 3.59 -3.10 -1.31
C ARG A 50 3.82 -2.92 0.19
N ILE A 51 4.93 -3.41 0.74
CA ILE A 51 5.32 -3.22 2.15
C ILE A 51 5.79 -1.77 2.39
N LEU A 52 6.45 -1.15 1.40
CA LEU A 52 7.06 0.16 1.56
C LEU A 52 6.04 1.27 1.80
N ASP A 53 4.90 1.26 1.10
CA ASP A 53 3.85 2.29 1.28
C ASP A 53 3.34 2.37 2.74
N PRO A 54 2.80 1.30 3.34
CA PRO A 54 2.35 1.34 4.72
C PRO A 54 3.51 1.58 5.70
N LEU A 55 4.72 1.09 5.43
CA LEU A 55 5.90 1.38 6.26
C LEU A 55 6.18 2.88 6.34
N ASN A 56 6.16 3.59 5.21
CA ASN A 56 6.38 5.03 5.16
C ASN A 56 5.27 5.81 5.87
N PHE A 57 4.02 5.33 5.75
CA PHE A 57 2.87 5.92 6.42
C PHE A 57 2.90 5.70 7.94
N THR A 58 3.16 4.48 8.42
CA THR A 58 2.99 4.16 9.84
C THR A 58 4.22 4.47 10.70
N GLN A 59 5.40 4.69 10.12
CA GLN A 59 6.61 4.96 10.90
C GLN A 59 6.53 6.23 11.76
N ILE A 60 5.72 7.21 11.38
CA ILE A 60 5.66 8.48 12.10
C ILE A 60 4.82 8.41 13.37
N LEU A 61 3.79 7.57 13.38
CA LEU A 61 2.86 7.40 14.50
C LEU A 61 3.52 7.35 15.90
N PRO A 62 4.63 6.60 16.12
CA PRO A 62 5.27 6.54 17.44
C PRO A 62 5.92 7.85 17.91
N TYR A 63 6.32 8.75 17.01
CA TYR A 63 7.06 9.97 17.35
C TYR A 63 6.38 11.26 16.91
N VAL A 64 5.21 11.20 16.27
CA VAL A 64 4.48 12.37 15.78
C VAL A 64 4.14 13.37 16.89
N ASN A 65 3.75 12.86 18.07
CA ASN A 65 3.41 13.72 19.20
C ASN A 65 4.65 14.38 19.79
N GLU A 66 5.77 13.66 19.88
CA GLU A 66 7.06 14.23 20.28
C GLU A 66 7.55 15.28 19.27
N LEU A 67 7.32 15.08 17.98
CA LEU A 67 7.68 16.02 16.93
C LEU A 67 6.93 17.34 17.10
N VAL A 68 5.61 17.30 17.37
CA VAL A 68 4.81 18.51 17.61
C VAL A 68 5.33 19.29 18.83
N LEU A 69 5.69 18.58 19.91
CA LEU A 69 6.29 19.17 21.11
C LEU A 69 7.69 19.75 20.83
N TYR A 70 8.52 19.03 20.06
CA TYR A 70 9.85 19.49 19.67
C TYR A 70 9.82 20.77 18.83
N LEU A 71 8.80 20.91 17.98
CA LEU A 71 8.60 22.11 17.16
C LEU A 71 8.06 23.31 17.96
N GLY A 72 7.67 23.12 19.24
CA GLY A 72 7.20 24.20 20.11
C GLY A 72 5.90 24.85 19.64
N VAL A 73 5.06 24.12 18.90
CA VAL A 73 3.79 24.65 18.33
C VAL A 73 2.75 24.86 19.42
N THR A 74 2.73 23.99 20.43
CA THR A 74 1.82 24.07 21.58
C THR A 74 2.36 23.24 22.74
N ASP A 75 2.20 23.75 23.97
CA ASP A 75 2.53 23.04 25.21
C ASP A 75 1.31 22.33 25.82
N ASP A 76 0.11 22.54 25.24
CA ASP A 76 -1.14 21.96 25.73
C ASP A 76 -1.32 20.52 25.20
N PRO A 77 -1.38 19.50 26.07
CA PRO A 77 -1.56 18.11 25.69
C PRO A 77 -2.80 17.86 24.79
N LYS A 78 -3.87 18.65 24.94
CA LYS A 78 -5.08 18.52 24.11
C LYS A 78 -4.85 18.97 22.67
N GLN A 79 -4.02 19.99 22.48
CA GLN A 79 -3.73 20.54 21.16
C GLN A 79 -2.70 19.70 20.41
N VAL A 80 -1.76 19.03 21.11
CA VAL A 80 -0.77 18.13 20.50
C VAL A 80 -1.44 17.08 19.60
N ALA A 81 -2.51 16.44 20.10
CA ALA A 81 -3.29 15.46 19.33
C ALA A 81 -3.97 16.07 18.10
N THR A 82 -4.40 17.33 18.18
CA THR A 82 -5.03 18.04 17.06
C THR A 82 -4.00 18.33 15.98
N TYR A 83 -2.81 18.83 16.34
CA TYR A 83 -1.74 19.12 15.39
C TYR A 83 -1.15 17.84 14.76
N SER A 84 -0.96 16.76 15.54
CA SER A 84 -0.52 15.49 14.97
C SER A 84 -1.57 14.90 14.02
N GLY A 85 -2.86 15.02 14.38
CA GLY A 85 -3.97 14.71 13.48
C GLY A 85 -3.98 15.54 12.20
N MET A 86 -3.63 16.83 12.26
CA MET A 86 -3.51 17.68 11.06
C MET A 86 -2.38 17.22 10.13
N VAL A 87 -1.23 16.81 10.68
CA VAL A 87 -0.08 16.31 9.92
C VAL A 87 -0.46 15.06 9.12
N GLU A 88 -1.15 14.12 9.76
CA GLU A 88 -1.65 12.89 9.11
C GLU A 88 -2.83 13.17 8.17
N GLY A 89 -3.72 14.09 8.57
CA GLY A 89 -4.87 14.50 7.77
C GLY A 89 -4.45 15.08 6.42
N VAL A 90 -3.45 15.98 6.40
CA VAL A 90 -2.91 16.53 5.15
C VAL A 90 -2.33 15.45 4.26
N PHE A 91 -1.59 14.48 4.83
CA PHE A 91 -1.06 13.35 4.07
C PHE A 91 -2.18 12.57 3.38
N LEU A 92 -3.22 12.16 4.13
CA LEU A 92 -4.34 11.38 3.61
C LEU A 92 -5.18 12.18 2.60
N CYS A 93 -5.43 13.46 2.86
CA CYS A 93 -6.13 14.33 1.92
C CYS A 93 -5.39 14.46 0.59
N CYS A 94 -4.08 14.70 0.63
CA CYS A 94 -3.26 14.76 -0.58
C CYS A 94 -3.19 13.41 -1.30
N GLN A 95 -3.07 12.31 -0.55
CA GLN A 95 -3.07 10.95 -1.10
C GLN A 95 -4.38 10.61 -1.83
N LEU A 96 -5.52 10.99 -1.24
CA LEU A 96 -6.84 10.81 -1.85
C LEU A 96 -6.94 11.55 -3.19
N VAL A 97 -6.51 12.81 -3.23
CA VAL A 97 -6.49 13.60 -4.47
C VAL A 97 -5.55 12.98 -5.51
N ALA A 98 -4.45 12.38 -5.06
CA ALA A 98 -3.45 11.79 -5.92
C ALA A 98 -3.88 10.46 -6.57
N PHE A 99 -4.83 9.71 -5.99
CA PHE A 99 -5.28 8.43 -6.57
C PHE A 99 -5.74 8.55 -8.03
N TYR A 100 -6.50 9.59 -8.37
CA TYR A 100 -7.02 9.75 -9.72
C TYR A 100 -5.92 10.08 -10.75
N PRO A 101 -5.06 11.10 -10.54
CA PRO A 101 -3.93 11.36 -11.44
C PRO A 101 -2.98 10.18 -11.61
N TRP A 102 -2.63 9.48 -10.52
CA TRP A 102 -1.71 8.34 -10.59
C TRP A 102 -2.33 7.13 -11.31
N GLY A 103 -3.63 6.88 -11.14
CA GLY A 103 -4.36 5.87 -11.91
C GLY A 103 -4.35 6.17 -13.41
N TRP A 104 -4.74 7.39 -13.79
CA TRP A 104 -4.73 7.82 -15.19
C TRP A 104 -3.32 7.80 -15.79
N LEU A 105 -2.31 8.27 -15.07
CA LEU A 105 -0.93 8.27 -15.53
C LEU A 105 -0.39 6.84 -15.75
N SER A 106 -0.74 5.93 -14.83
CA SER A 106 -0.42 4.50 -14.93
C SER A 106 -0.96 3.86 -16.20
N ASP A 107 -2.19 4.19 -16.58
CA ASP A 107 -2.83 3.58 -17.74
C ASP A 107 -2.28 4.13 -19.08
N ASN A 108 -1.79 5.38 -19.11
CA ASN A 108 -1.22 5.99 -20.32
C ASN A 108 0.29 5.76 -20.50
N VAL A 109 1.09 5.95 -19.45
CA VAL A 109 2.57 5.86 -19.51
C VAL A 109 3.05 4.44 -19.22
N GLY A 110 2.19 3.61 -18.63
CA GLY A 110 2.51 2.27 -18.19
C GLY A 110 2.73 2.20 -16.68
N ARG A 111 2.35 1.07 -16.09
CA ARG A 111 2.32 0.86 -14.63
C ARG A 111 3.70 0.90 -13.98
N ARG A 112 4.70 0.32 -14.65
CA ARG A 112 6.06 0.17 -14.12
C ARG A 112 6.79 1.50 -13.89
N PRO A 113 6.94 2.40 -14.87
CA PRO A 113 7.62 3.68 -14.65
C PRO A 113 6.88 4.55 -13.62
N VAL A 114 5.56 4.43 -13.56
CA VAL A 114 4.71 5.18 -12.64
C VAL A 114 4.91 4.75 -11.19
N ILE A 115 4.98 3.44 -10.92
CA ILE A 115 5.30 2.93 -9.57
C ILE A 115 6.71 3.37 -9.15
N LEU A 116 7.71 3.23 -10.03
CA LEU A 116 9.09 3.65 -9.76
C LEU A 116 9.20 5.14 -9.45
N ALA A 117 8.55 5.99 -10.26
CA ALA A 117 8.54 7.44 -10.06
C ALA A 117 7.85 7.83 -8.75
N GLY A 118 6.74 7.19 -8.40
CA GLY A 118 6.04 7.39 -7.12
C GLY A 118 6.92 7.02 -5.92
N THR A 119 7.55 5.84 -5.95
CA THR A 119 8.45 5.38 -4.87
C THR A 119 9.71 6.25 -4.75
N LEU A 120 10.28 6.71 -5.87
CA LEU A 120 11.39 7.67 -5.87
C LEU A 120 10.98 9.02 -5.25
N GLY A 121 9.85 9.58 -5.69
CA GLY A 121 9.33 10.83 -5.15
C GLY A 121 9.01 10.72 -3.65
N LEU A 122 8.44 9.59 -3.22
CA LEU A 122 8.19 9.31 -1.82
C LEU A 122 9.49 9.24 -1.01
N SER A 123 10.53 8.58 -1.54
CA SER A 123 11.85 8.54 -0.90
C SER A 123 12.44 9.93 -0.67
N VAL A 124 12.41 10.78 -1.71
CA VAL A 124 12.91 12.17 -1.62
C VAL A 124 12.08 12.98 -0.62
N ALA A 125 10.75 12.85 -0.66
CA ALA A 125 9.85 13.55 0.25
C ALA A 125 10.06 13.12 1.72
N THR A 126 10.29 11.82 1.97
CA THR A 126 10.60 11.30 3.30
C THR A 126 11.93 11.84 3.82
N VAL A 127 12.96 11.94 2.97
CA VAL A 127 14.23 12.59 3.36
C VAL A 127 14.01 14.07 3.69
N PHE A 128 13.24 14.79 2.86
CA PHE A 128 12.92 16.19 3.07
C PHE A 128 12.15 16.41 4.40
N PHE A 129 11.23 15.52 4.73
CA PHE A 129 10.57 15.52 6.04
C PHE A 129 11.57 15.38 7.19
N GLY A 130 12.57 14.50 7.07
CA GLY A 130 13.63 14.34 8.09
C GLY A 130 14.45 15.61 8.36
N PHE A 131 14.54 16.53 7.38
CA PHE A 131 15.19 17.84 7.51
C PHE A 131 14.26 18.98 7.95
N SER A 132 12.98 18.69 8.22
CA SER A 132 12.01 19.72 8.57
C SER A 132 12.19 20.20 10.02
N LYS A 133 12.23 21.52 10.20
CA LYS A 133 12.40 22.21 11.52
C LYS A 133 11.24 23.12 11.90
N SER A 134 10.25 23.26 11.01
CA SER A 134 9.06 24.06 11.24
C SER A 134 7.82 23.22 10.97
N PHE A 135 6.74 23.53 11.68
CA PHE A 135 5.45 22.87 11.46
C PHE A 135 4.97 23.00 10.01
N VAL A 136 5.15 24.17 9.39
CA VAL A 136 4.78 24.40 7.98
C VAL A 136 5.61 23.53 7.04
N SER A 137 6.92 23.39 7.30
CA SER A 137 7.77 22.49 6.50
C SER A 137 7.37 21.02 6.64
N VAL A 138 6.94 20.60 7.83
CA VAL A 138 6.42 19.26 8.07
C VAL A 138 5.11 19.02 7.29
N LEU A 139 4.18 19.98 7.33
CA LEU A 139 2.93 19.89 6.55
C LEU A 139 3.20 19.82 5.05
N ALA A 140 4.10 20.68 4.55
CA ALA A 140 4.48 20.67 3.14
C ALA A 140 5.14 19.35 2.74
N ALA A 141 6.08 18.85 3.55
CA ALA A 141 6.72 17.56 3.30
C ALA A 141 5.69 16.42 3.28
N ARG A 142 4.70 16.44 4.19
CA ARG A 142 3.61 15.45 4.23
C ARG A 142 2.67 15.54 3.05
N ALA A 143 2.31 16.74 2.63
CA ALA A 143 1.50 16.94 1.45
C ALA A 143 2.19 16.31 0.23
N VAL A 144 3.49 16.58 0.07
CA VAL A 144 4.30 16.01 -1.02
C VAL A 144 4.43 14.50 -0.90
N SER A 145 4.72 13.95 0.29
CA SER A 145 4.73 12.50 0.53
C SER A 145 3.39 11.85 0.20
N GLY A 146 2.27 12.47 0.59
CA GLY A 146 0.92 11.98 0.30
C GLY A 146 0.64 11.96 -1.20
N LEU A 147 1.03 13.03 -1.92
CA LEU A 147 0.92 13.09 -3.37
C LEU A 147 1.68 11.95 -4.04
N PHE A 148 2.91 11.64 -3.62
CA PHE A 148 3.70 10.55 -4.22
C PHE A 148 3.24 9.16 -3.79
N SER A 149 2.67 9.02 -2.59
CA SER A 149 2.12 7.76 -2.07
C SER A 149 0.76 7.38 -2.70
N GLY A 150 0.24 8.19 -3.64
CA GLY A 150 -0.94 7.84 -4.44
C GLY A 150 -0.72 6.65 -5.40
N ASN A 151 0.54 6.29 -5.67
CA ASN A 151 0.92 5.11 -6.47
C ASN A 151 0.43 3.77 -5.87
N ILE A 152 0.06 3.75 -4.59
CA ILE A 152 -0.51 2.58 -3.90
C ILE A 152 -1.75 2.00 -4.61
N ALA A 153 -2.52 2.84 -5.33
CA ALA A 153 -3.69 2.41 -6.09
C ALA A 153 -3.30 1.64 -7.38
N VAL A 154 -2.09 1.86 -7.89
CA VAL A 154 -1.59 1.24 -9.13
C VAL A 154 -1.05 -0.17 -8.88
N LEU A 155 -0.49 -0.43 -7.70
CA LEU A 155 0.17 -1.70 -7.35
C LEU A 155 -0.71 -2.96 -7.55
N PRO A 156 -1.96 -3.03 -7.05
CA PRO A 156 -2.81 -4.21 -7.24
C PRO A 156 -3.08 -4.49 -8.72
N THR A 157 -3.24 -3.42 -9.51
CA THR A 157 -3.49 -3.52 -10.94
C THR A 157 -2.26 -4.04 -11.70
N ALA A 158 -1.04 -3.73 -11.23
CA ALA A 158 0.20 -4.28 -11.78
C ALA A 158 0.33 -5.78 -11.48
N VAL A 159 -0.08 -6.22 -10.29
CA VAL A 159 -0.10 -7.64 -9.88
C VAL A 159 -1.06 -8.44 -10.75
N ILE A 160 -2.28 -7.95 -10.98
CA ILE A 160 -3.27 -8.60 -11.85
C ILE A 160 -2.69 -8.87 -13.24
N LYS A 161 -1.95 -7.93 -13.82
CA LYS A 161 -1.37 -8.09 -15.18
C LYS A 161 -0.30 -9.16 -15.30
N VAL A 162 0.43 -9.46 -14.22
CA VAL A 162 1.47 -10.50 -14.21
C VAL A 162 0.93 -11.86 -13.73
N THR A 163 -0.36 -11.90 -13.44
CA THR A 163 -1.06 -13.06 -12.88
C THR A 163 -2.04 -13.64 -13.90
N ASN A 164 -2.27 -14.95 -13.85
CA ASN A 164 -3.26 -15.64 -14.68
C ASN A 164 -4.61 -15.74 -13.97
N ASP A 165 -5.71 -15.74 -14.72
CA ASP A 165 -7.07 -15.84 -14.20
C ASP A 165 -7.27 -17.05 -13.26
N SER A 166 -6.64 -18.19 -13.57
CA SER A 166 -6.73 -19.42 -12.76
C SER A 166 -6.18 -19.29 -11.34
N ASN A 167 -5.22 -18.39 -11.09
CA ASN A 167 -4.54 -18.25 -9.79
C ASN A 167 -4.71 -16.85 -9.18
N GLN A 168 -5.45 -15.96 -9.85
CA GLN A 168 -5.55 -14.55 -9.49
C GLN A 168 -6.10 -14.34 -8.08
N GLU A 169 -7.13 -15.08 -7.70
CA GLU A 169 -7.76 -14.95 -6.38
C GLU A 169 -6.78 -15.28 -5.25
N THR A 170 -6.04 -16.39 -5.39
CA THR A 170 -5.03 -16.82 -4.42
C THR A 170 -3.90 -15.80 -4.32
N ILE A 171 -3.41 -15.30 -5.46
CA ILE A 171 -2.29 -14.37 -5.51
C ILE A 171 -2.67 -13.00 -4.94
N MET A 172 -3.87 -12.51 -5.24
CA MET A 172 -4.38 -11.25 -4.69
C MET A 172 -4.62 -11.36 -3.18
N SER A 173 -5.05 -12.53 -2.70
CA SER A 173 -5.17 -12.82 -1.27
C SER A 173 -3.81 -12.77 -0.57
N VAL A 174 -2.78 -13.43 -1.14
CA VAL A 174 -1.39 -13.36 -0.64
C VAL A 174 -0.85 -11.93 -0.72
N PHE A 175 -1.15 -11.21 -1.80
CA PHE A 175 -0.71 -9.82 -1.99
C PHE A 175 -1.25 -8.89 -0.89
N GLY A 176 -2.48 -9.13 -0.42
CA GLY A 176 -3.10 -8.38 0.67
C GLY A 176 -2.36 -8.50 2.01
N ILE A 177 -1.74 -9.65 2.30
CA ILE A 177 -1.02 -9.92 3.56
C ILE A 177 0.22 -9.02 3.73
N TRP A 178 0.80 -8.53 2.63
CA TRP A 178 2.00 -7.69 2.68
C TRP A 178 1.74 -6.29 3.22
N TRP A 179 0.52 -5.76 3.09
CA TRP A 179 0.18 -4.44 3.62
C TRP A 179 0.28 -4.37 5.17
N PRO A 180 -0.38 -5.26 5.94
CA PRO A 180 -0.26 -5.23 7.40
C PRO A 180 1.16 -5.53 7.88
N LEU A 181 1.96 -6.32 7.15
CA LEU A 181 3.38 -6.52 7.48
C LEU A 181 4.16 -5.21 7.47
N GLY A 182 4.00 -4.37 6.44
CA GLY A 182 4.62 -3.05 6.40
C GLY A 182 4.09 -2.13 7.50
N ALA A 183 2.80 -2.21 7.80
CA ALA A 183 2.18 -1.44 8.87
C ALA A 183 2.73 -1.79 10.27
N ILE A 184 3.19 -3.02 10.50
CA ILE A 184 3.87 -3.47 11.73
C ILE A 184 5.33 -3.00 11.75
N ILE A 185 6.03 -3.13 10.62
CA ILE A 185 7.45 -2.76 10.52
C ILE A 185 7.66 -1.26 10.67
N GLY A 186 6.74 -0.43 10.16
CA GLY A 186 6.84 1.03 10.23
C GLY A 186 7.03 1.58 11.66
N PRO A 187 6.11 1.34 12.61
CA PRO A 187 6.23 1.83 13.97
C PRO A 187 7.42 1.23 14.72
N LEU A 188 7.85 0.01 14.38
CA LEU A 188 9.07 -0.57 14.94
C LEU A 188 10.31 0.23 14.53
N ILE A 189 10.42 0.61 13.26
CA ILE A 189 11.51 1.45 12.75
C ILE A 189 11.41 2.86 13.36
N GLY A 190 10.27 3.52 13.19
CA GLY A 190 10.09 4.89 13.67
C GLY A 190 10.25 5.01 15.17
N GLY A 191 9.68 4.05 15.91
CA GLY A 191 9.75 3.99 17.35
C GLY A 191 11.14 3.68 17.86
N THR A 192 11.94 2.85 17.18
CA THR A 192 13.31 2.49 17.63
C THR A 192 14.34 3.55 17.24
N PHE A 193 14.19 4.17 16.08
CA PHE A 193 15.18 5.07 15.52
C PHE A 193 14.90 6.56 15.76
N ALA A 194 13.72 6.92 16.27
CA ALA A 194 13.46 8.26 16.77
C ALA A 194 14.42 8.62 17.92
N ASN A 195 14.94 9.86 17.90
CA ASN A 195 15.90 10.38 18.89
C ASN A 195 17.17 9.52 19.04
N PRO A 196 17.96 9.32 17.96
CA PRO A 196 19.13 8.44 17.97
C PRO A 196 20.20 8.90 18.98
N THR A 197 20.30 10.19 19.26
CA THR A 197 21.23 10.76 20.24
C THR A 197 20.91 10.39 21.69
N LYS A 198 19.63 10.21 22.03
CA LYS A 198 19.20 9.76 23.37
C LYS A 198 19.25 8.24 23.49
N ARG A 199 18.91 7.53 22.41
CA ARG A 199 18.77 6.06 22.43
C ARG A 199 20.08 5.31 22.19
N PHE A 200 20.96 5.86 21.37
CA PHE A 200 22.26 5.28 21.04
C PHE A 200 23.40 6.29 21.29
N PRO A 201 23.62 6.73 22.54
CA PRO A 201 24.59 7.77 22.86
C PRO A 201 26.03 7.39 22.46
N GLY A 202 26.39 6.10 22.48
CA GLY A 202 27.72 5.62 22.08
C GLY A 202 28.02 5.71 20.57
N LEU A 203 27.00 5.69 19.71
CA LEU A 203 27.17 5.74 18.24
C LEU A 203 26.85 7.13 17.65
N PHE A 204 25.91 7.87 18.26
CA PHE A 204 25.40 9.13 17.71
C PHE A 204 25.60 10.35 18.61
N GLY A 205 26.14 10.21 19.83
CA GLY A 205 26.25 11.28 20.81
C GLY A 205 27.07 12.50 20.37
N ASN A 206 28.10 12.29 19.54
CA ASN A 206 28.96 13.38 19.01
C ASN A 206 28.52 13.93 17.65
N ASN A 207 27.50 13.35 17.00
CA ASN A 207 27.08 13.78 15.67
C ASN A 207 26.12 14.97 15.77
N THR A 208 26.62 16.16 15.40
CA THR A 208 25.85 17.42 15.38
C THR A 208 24.63 17.36 14.46
N LEU A 209 24.69 16.57 13.38
CA LEU A 209 23.59 16.39 12.44
C LEU A 209 22.35 15.76 13.09
N PHE A 210 22.50 14.63 13.79
CA PHE A 210 21.38 13.92 14.44
C PHE A 210 20.91 14.60 15.72
N ARG A 211 21.73 15.48 16.30
CA ARG A 211 21.33 16.37 17.39
C ARG A 211 20.43 17.51 16.89
N ASN A 212 20.71 18.03 15.69
CA ASN A 212 19.91 19.06 15.05
C ASN A 212 18.67 18.51 14.32
N TYR A 213 18.69 17.23 13.95
CA TYR A 213 17.61 16.54 13.24
C TYR A 213 17.31 15.17 13.88
N PRO A 214 16.56 15.14 15.01
CA PRO A 214 16.31 13.91 15.77
C PRO A 214 15.45 12.88 15.02
N TYR A 215 14.72 13.28 13.97
CA TYR A 215 13.85 12.43 13.17
C TYR A 215 14.42 12.07 11.80
N LEU A 216 15.63 12.53 11.48
CA LEU A 216 16.26 12.24 10.19
C LEU A 216 16.61 10.75 10.03
N LEU A 217 17.01 10.09 11.12
CA LEU A 217 17.48 8.70 11.10
C LEU A 217 16.40 7.68 10.68
N PRO A 218 15.18 7.68 11.24
CA PRO A 218 14.11 6.80 10.74
C PRO A 218 13.74 7.11 9.29
N CYS A 219 13.77 8.39 8.89
CA CYS A 219 13.48 8.82 7.52
C CYS A 219 14.53 8.33 6.52
N LEU A 220 15.82 8.39 6.86
CA LEU A 220 16.90 7.87 6.04
C LEU A 220 16.83 6.35 5.90
N PHE A 221 16.46 5.64 6.97
CA PHE A 221 16.27 4.19 6.91
C PHE A 221 15.13 3.81 5.97
N ALA A 222 13.98 4.48 6.08
CA ALA A 222 12.85 4.24 5.20
C ALA A 222 13.15 4.63 3.74
N ALA A 223 13.82 5.75 3.51
CA ALA A 223 14.28 6.16 2.18
C ALA A 223 15.26 5.13 1.58
N GLY A 224 16.17 4.59 2.39
CA GLY A 224 17.07 3.51 2.00
C GLY A 224 16.33 2.25 1.56
N MET A 225 15.31 1.82 2.32
CA MET A 225 14.46 0.68 1.94
C MET A 225 13.72 0.96 0.62
N ASN A 226 13.20 2.17 0.43
CA ASN A 226 12.58 2.57 -0.84
C ASN A 226 13.56 2.45 -2.02
N CYS A 227 14.80 2.93 -1.84
CA CYS A 227 15.86 2.84 -2.85
C CYS A 227 16.25 1.39 -3.18
N ILE A 228 16.32 0.51 -2.18
CA ILE A 228 16.62 -0.92 -2.41
C ILE A 228 15.55 -1.58 -3.27
N GLY A 229 14.27 -1.22 -3.08
CA GLY A 229 13.17 -1.74 -3.90
C GLY A 229 13.18 -1.29 -5.35
N LEU A 230 13.78 -0.13 -5.63
CA LEU A 230 13.86 0.44 -6.97
C LEU A 230 14.88 -0.28 -7.85
N ILE A 231 15.98 -0.79 -7.28
CA ILE A 231 17.06 -1.46 -8.02
C ILE A 231 16.54 -2.69 -8.81
N PRO A 232 15.90 -3.69 -8.19
CA PRO A 232 15.40 -4.86 -8.92
C PRO A 232 14.20 -4.52 -9.83
N ALA A 233 13.43 -3.49 -9.48
CA ALA A 233 12.31 -3.03 -10.27
C ALA A 233 12.72 -2.31 -11.57
N VAL A 234 13.96 -1.80 -11.67
CA VAL A 234 14.53 -1.21 -12.90
C VAL A 234 15.12 -2.28 -13.83
N GLN A 235 15.57 -3.42 -13.30
CA GLN A 235 16.30 -4.44 -14.07
C GLN A 235 15.43 -5.55 -14.67
N THR A 236 14.18 -5.67 -14.25
CA THR A 236 13.20 -6.66 -14.74
C THR A 236 12.53 -6.27 -16.05
#